data_AF-X1BBS4-F1
#
_entry.id   AF-X1BBS4-F1
#
_cell.length_a   1.000
_cell.length_b   1.000
_cell.length_c   1.000
_cell.angle_alpha   90.00
_cell.angle_beta   90.00
_cell.angle_gamma   90.00
#
_symmetry.space_group_name_H-M   'P 1'
#
loop_
_entity.id
_entity.type
_entity.pdbx_description
1 polymer ?
#
loop_
_entity_poly.entity_id
_entity_poly.type
_entity_poly.pdbx_seq_one_letter_code
_entity_poly.pdbx_strand_id
1 'polypeptide(L)'
;MDNRKIFQPYEMAKEKYTELGVNVDTALENLNKVSLSIHCWQGDDVGGFEKPESELSGGGIQITGNYPGKARNVDEFRNDLEKVYSLIPGHHRLNLHAIYGDFGGKYVDRDQIAPEHFKGWIDWARENNIKIDFNSTCFSHPMADSGFTLSSKDKSIRDFWIEHVKKAREISSFIGKEQTTL
;
A
#
# COMPACT_ATOMS: atom_id res chain seq x y z
N MET A 1 -26.75 19.41 -5.29
CA MET A 1 -27.07 18.73 -6.57
C MET A 1 -28.54 18.36 -6.57
N ASP A 2 -29.21 18.40 -7.73
CA ASP A 2 -30.59 17.90 -7.83
C ASP A 2 -30.54 16.36 -7.89
N ASN A 3 -30.87 15.73 -6.77
CA ASN A 3 -30.83 14.29 -6.60
C ASN A 3 -31.71 13.54 -7.64
N ARG A 4 -32.71 14.20 -8.24
CA ARG A 4 -33.57 13.60 -9.28
C ARG A 4 -32.77 13.18 -10.52
N LYS A 5 -31.70 13.92 -10.86
CA LYS A 5 -30.83 13.60 -12.01
C LYS A 5 -29.99 12.32 -11.81
N ILE A 6 -29.91 11.82 -10.58
CA ILE A 6 -29.18 10.59 -10.24
C ILE A 6 -30.19 9.44 -10.00
N PHE A 7 -31.23 9.70 -9.19
CA PHE A 7 -32.18 8.65 -8.81
C PHE A 7 -33.03 8.14 -9.97
N GLN A 8 -33.53 9.01 -10.85
CA GLN A 8 -34.36 8.56 -11.97
C GLN A 8 -33.60 7.62 -12.92
N PRO A 9 -32.39 7.96 -13.41
CA PRO A 9 -31.60 7.03 -14.21
C PRO A 9 -31.24 5.74 -13.47
N TYR A 10 -30.97 5.80 -12.16
CA TYR A 10 -30.66 4.63 -11.35
C TYR A 10 -31.83 3.64 -11.30
N GLU A 11 -33.05 4.10 -10.99
CA GLU A 11 -34.24 3.24 -10.95
C GLU A 11 -34.53 2.62 -12.33
N MET A 12 -34.42 3.41 -13.40
CA MET A 12 -34.59 2.90 -14.77
C MET A 12 -33.55 1.81 -15.12
N ALA A 13 -32.31 1.94 -14.64
CA ALA A 13 -31.29 0.91 -14.84
C ALA A 13 -31.62 -0.35 -14.01
N LYS A 14 -32.05 -0.16 -12.76
CA LYS A 14 -32.44 -1.25 -11.86
C LYS A 14 -33.58 -2.10 -12.42
N GLU A 15 -34.59 -1.48 -13.03
CA GLU A 15 -35.68 -2.18 -13.74
C GLU A 15 -35.14 -3.07 -14.86
N LYS A 16 -34.26 -2.53 -15.73
CA LYS A 16 -33.65 -3.30 -16.84
C LYS A 16 -32.85 -4.51 -16.36
N TYR A 17 -32.11 -4.39 -15.27
CA TYR A 17 -31.38 -5.53 -14.69
C TYR A 17 -32.34 -6.56 -14.07
N THR A 18 -33.45 -6.10 -13.49
CA THR A 18 -34.48 -6.98 -12.92
C THR A 18 -35.14 -7.83 -14.01
N GLU A 19 -35.42 -7.26 -15.20
CA GLU A 19 -35.92 -8.00 -16.37
C GLU A 19 -34.98 -9.13 -16.82
N LEU A 20 -33.67 -8.99 -16.56
CA LEU A 20 -32.65 -10.01 -16.81
C LEU A 20 -32.46 -10.99 -15.65
N GLY A 21 -33.26 -10.88 -14.58
CA GLY A 21 -33.16 -11.72 -13.38
C GLY A 21 -32.03 -11.33 -12.41
N VAL A 22 -31.48 -10.12 -12.53
CA VAL A 22 -30.40 -9.61 -11.67
C VAL A 22 -30.97 -8.72 -10.56
N ASN A 23 -30.73 -9.07 -9.30
CA ASN A 23 -31.04 -8.20 -8.17
C ASN A 23 -29.89 -7.20 -7.92
N VAL A 24 -30.12 -5.94 -8.31
CA VAL A 24 -29.12 -4.86 -8.19
C VAL A 24 -28.79 -4.53 -6.74
N ASP A 25 -29.76 -4.54 -5.82
CA ASP A 25 -29.50 -4.22 -4.41
C ASP A 25 -28.57 -5.27 -3.80
N THR A 26 -28.84 -6.55 -4.04
CA THR A 26 -27.96 -7.65 -3.61
C THR A 26 -26.57 -7.55 -4.27
N ALA A 27 -26.48 -7.12 -5.53
CA ALA A 27 -25.20 -6.93 -6.19
C ALA A 27 -24.38 -5.80 -5.53
N LEU A 28 -25.01 -4.68 -5.18
CA LEU A 28 -24.37 -3.57 -4.48
C LEU A 28 -23.97 -3.94 -3.05
N GLU A 29 -24.81 -4.70 -2.33
CA GLU A 29 -24.46 -5.25 -1.02
C GLU A 29 -23.24 -6.16 -1.08
N ASN A 30 -23.13 -6.97 -2.13
CA ASN A 30 -21.97 -7.83 -2.33
C ASN A 30 -20.73 -7.03 -2.73
N LEU A 31 -20.88 -6.03 -3.59
CA LEU A 31 -19.79 -5.13 -3.97
C LEU A 31 -19.22 -4.40 -2.75
N ASN A 32 -20.07 -3.93 -1.83
CA ASN A 32 -19.64 -3.27 -0.59
C ASN A 32 -18.81 -4.17 0.35
N LYS A 33 -18.85 -5.50 0.17
CA LYS A 33 -18.03 -6.46 0.92
C LYS A 33 -16.66 -6.69 0.28
N VAL A 34 -16.46 -6.25 -0.96
CA VAL A 34 -15.19 -6.40 -1.67
C VAL A 34 -14.21 -5.33 -1.19
N SER A 35 -13.09 -5.79 -0.63
CA SER A 35 -12.01 -4.91 -0.19
C SER A 35 -10.89 -4.92 -1.21
N LEU A 36 -10.55 -3.74 -1.75
CA LEU A 36 -9.39 -3.56 -2.62
C LEU A 36 -8.15 -3.29 -1.77
N SER A 37 -7.00 -3.82 -2.18
CA SER A 37 -5.70 -3.49 -1.56
C SER A 37 -4.95 -2.50 -2.45
N ILE A 38 -4.97 -1.24 -2.05
CA ILE A 38 -4.44 -0.11 -2.83
C ILE A 38 -2.94 0.00 -2.57
N HIS A 39 -2.16 0.05 -3.63
CA HIS A 39 -0.71 0.10 -3.53
C HIS A 39 -0.19 1.46 -3.07
N CYS A 40 0.73 1.46 -2.11
CA CYS A 40 1.26 2.69 -1.56
C CYS A 40 2.14 3.46 -2.57
N TRP A 41 2.96 2.75 -3.34
CA TRP A 41 4.06 3.34 -4.11
C TRP A 41 3.66 4.28 -5.24
N GLN A 42 2.36 4.44 -5.51
CA GLN A 42 1.87 5.42 -6.48
C GLN A 42 2.01 6.86 -5.97
N GLY A 43 1.94 7.09 -4.65
CA GLY A 43 1.91 8.47 -4.12
C GLY A 43 3.25 9.20 -4.18
N ASP A 44 4.35 8.49 -4.35
CA ASP A 44 5.71 9.01 -4.25
C ASP A 44 6.66 8.46 -5.34
N ASP A 45 6.10 7.88 -6.41
CA ASP A 45 6.87 7.30 -7.52
C ASP A 45 7.84 6.18 -7.07
N VAL A 46 7.40 5.33 -6.14
CA VAL A 46 8.21 4.23 -5.56
C VAL A 46 9.48 4.74 -4.85
N GLY A 47 9.47 5.98 -4.35
CA GLY A 47 10.62 6.58 -3.67
C GLY A 47 10.95 5.90 -2.35
N GLY A 48 9.93 5.68 -1.51
CA GLY A 48 10.09 5.24 -0.13
C GLY A 48 10.66 6.32 0.78
N PHE A 49 10.87 5.96 2.06
CA PHE A 49 11.29 6.87 3.12
C PHE A 49 12.49 6.33 3.93
N GLU A 50 13.23 5.34 3.39
CA GLU A 50 14.42 4.75 4.04
C GLU A 50 15.54 5.78 4.26
N LYS A 51 15.65 6.76 3.36
CA LYS A 51 16.57 7.90 3.46
C LYS A 51 15.89 9.19 2.96
N PRO A 52 16.36 10.36 3.40
CA PRO A 52 15.96 11.62 2.77
C PRO A 52 16.21 11.54 1.26
N GLU A 53 15.26 12.04 0.46
CA GLU A 53 15.37 12.07 -1.01
C GLU A 53 15.58 10.68 -1.62
N SER A 54 14.96 9.65 -1.04
CA SER A 54 14.93 8.32 -1.66
C SER A 54 14.23 8.38 -3.01
N GLU A 55 14.85 7.76 -4.01
CA GLU A 55 14.30 7.62 -5.35
C GLU A 55 14.44 6.16 -5.78
N LEU A 56 13.53 5.75 -6.66
CA LEU A 56 13.60 4.44 -7.29
C LEU A 56 14.88 4.30 -8.10
N SER A 57 15.73 3.35 -7.73
CA SER A 57 16.98 3.04 -8.42
C SER A 57 17.06 1.57 -8.86
N GLY A 58 17.30 1.27 -10.13
CA GLY A 58 17.49 -0.11 -10.59
C GLY A 58 16.28 -1.03 -10.39
N GLY A 59 16.51 -2.35 -10.37
CA GLY A 59 15.45 -3.36 -10.18
C GLY A 59 14.56 -3.62 -11.41
N GLY A 60 14.84 -2.97 -12.55
CA GLY A 60 14.10 -3.20 -13.80
C GLY A 60 12.70 -2.59 -13.85
N ILE A 61 12.35 -1.77 -12.84
CA ILE A 61 11.10 -1.01 -12.78
C ILE A 61 11.39 0.47 -12.99
N GLN A 62 10.42 1.19 -13.56
CA GLN A 62 10.58 2.59 -13.91
C GLN A 62 9.30 3.35 -13.61
N ILE A 63 9.45 4.60 -13.17
CA ILE A 63 8.40 5.62 -13.19
C ILE A 63 8.67 6.59 -14.33
N THR A 64 7.61 7.04 -14.98
CA THR A 64 7.67 7.90 -16.16
C THR A 64 6.81 9.14 -15.95
N GLY A 65 7.30 10.29 -16.41
CA GLY A 65 6.65 11.59 -16.20
C GLY A 65 7.21 12.30 -14.97
N ASN A 66 7.01 13.63 -14.93
CA ASN A 66 7.48 14.52 -13.87
C ASN A 66 6.31 15.37 -13.35
N TYR A 67 5.17 14.74 -13.08
CA TYR A 67 4.01 15.46 -12.56
C TYR A 67 4.34 15.96 -11.14
N PRO A 68 4.14 17.25 -10.82
CA PRO A 68 4.53 17.81 -9.53
C PRO A 68 3.60 17.33 -8.41
N GLY A 69 4.10 17.35 -7.17
CA GLY A 69 3.27 17.13 -5.98
C GLY A 69 3.33 15.74 -5.37
N LYS A 70 4.26 14.87 -5.80
CA LYS A 70 4.49 13.58 -5.13
C LYS A 70 4.85 13.78 -3.65
N ALA A 71 4.38 12.87 -2.79
CA ALA A 71 4.68 12.92 -1.36
C ALA A 71 6.18 12.73 -1.10
N ARG A 72 6.71 13.46 -0.12
CA ARG A 72 8.16 13.48 0.20
C ARG A 72 8.49 12.88 1.56
N ASN A 73 7.46 12.62 2.35
CA ASN A 73 7.57 12.05 3.69
C ASN A 73 6.26 11.32 4.04
N VAL A 74 6.31 10.58 5.15
CA VAL A 74 5.19 9.76 5.64
C VAL A 74 3.93 10.59 5.90
N ASP A 75 4.06 11.82 6.42
CA ASP A 75 2.90 12.66 6.79
C ASP A 75 2.17 13.20 5.55
N GLU A 76 2.92 13.73 4.57
CA GLU A 76 2.35 14.11 3.26
C GLU A 76 1.66 12.92 2.62
N PHE A 77 2.29 11.75 2.67
CA PHE A 77 1.79 10.56 2.02
C PHE A 77 0.51 10.00 2.69
N ARG A 78 0.41 10.05 4.02
CA ARG A 78 -0.83 9.71 4.73
C ARG A 78 -1.99 10.64 4.36
N ASN A 79 -1.72 11.95 4.21
CA ASN A 79 -2.75 12.91 3.78
C ASN A 79 -3.23 12.63 2.34
N ASP A 80 -2.31 12.31 1.43
CA ASP A 80 -2.67 11.91 0.07
C ASP A 80 -3.55 10.64 0.07
N LEU A 81 -3.20 9.66 0.91
CA LEU A 81 -4.00 8.44 1.07
C LEU A 81 -5.38 8.73 1.65
N GLU A 82 -5.50 9.55 2.68
CA GLU A 82 -6.81 9.99 3.22
C GLU A 82 -7.67 10.62 2.14
N LYS A 83 -7.07 11.45 1.28
CA LYS A 83 -7.78 12.02 0.15
C LYS A 83 -8.27 10.95 -0.82
N VAL A 84 -7.44 9.97 -1.16
CA VAL A 84 -7.81 8.82 -2.00
C VAL A 84 -8.98 8.05 -1.38
N TYR A 85 -8.90 7.66 -0.10
CA TYR A 85 -9.95 6.90 0.57
C TYR A 85 -11.24 7.71 0.74
N SER A 86 -11.18 9.05 0.80
CA SER A 86 -12.40 9.89 0.80
C SER A 86 -13.17 9.85 -0.53
N LEU A 87 -12.53 9.43 -1.62
CA LEU A 87 -13.09 9.42 -2.98
C LEU A 87 -13.50 8.03 -3.45
N ILE A 88 -13.03 6.96 -2.80
CA ILE A 88 -13.30 5.57 -3.19
C ILE A 88 -14.33 4.98 -2.23
N PRO A 89 -15.52 4.56 -2.72
CA PRO A 89 -16.55 3.98 -1.87
C PRO A 89 -16.18 2.58 -1.37
N GLY A 90 -16.43 2.33 -0.09
CA GLY A 90 -16.21 1.04 0.57
C GLY A 90 -15.11 1.11 1.63
N HIS A 91 -14.76 -0.06 2.16
CA HIS A 91 -13.66 -0.22 3.11
C HIS A 91 -12.55 -1.03 2.45
N HIS A 92 -11.35 -0.46 2.44
CA HIS A 92 -10.25 -0.95 1.63
C HIS A 92 -8.98 -1.09 2.46
N ARG A 93 -7.94 -1.62 1.83
CA ARG A 93 -6.64 -1.89 2.44
C ARG A 93 -5.57 -1.02 1.80
N LEU A 94 -4.49 -0.80 2.51
CA LEU A 94 -3.24 -0.24 2.02
C LEU A 94 -2.21 -1.36 1.88
N ASN A 95 -1.61 -1.50 0.70
CA ASN A 95 -0.53 -2.44 0.45
C ASN A 95 0.82 -1.72 0.58
N LEU A 96 1.49 -1.90 1.72
CA LEU A 96 2.75 -1.25 2.06
C LEU A 96 3.96 -2.04 1.57
N HIS A 97 5.01 -1.32 1.20
CA HIS A 97 6.35 -1.88 1.00
C HIS A 97 7.25 -1.56 2.19
N ALA A 98 8.26 -2.40 2.45
CA ALA A 98 9.19 -2.19 3.56
C ALA A 98 9.96 -0.86 3.50
N ILE A 99 10.14 -0.27 2.31
CA ILE A 99 10.82 1.03 2.17
C ILE A 99 10.00 2.21 2.71
N TYR A 100 8.73 2.00 3.05
CA TYR A 100 7.83 3.04 3.56
C TYR A 100 7.82 3.09 5.09
N GLY A 101 8.74 2.39 5.77
CA GLY A 101 8.87 2.47 7.23
C GLY A 101 9.05 3.90 7.73
N ASP A 102 8.53 4.18 8.90
CA ASP A 102 8.75 5.44 9.62
C ASP A 102 9.99 5.28 10.50
N PHE A 103 11.13 5.74 9.97
CA PHE A 103 12.43 5.60 10.63
C PHE A 103 12.82 6.82 11.47
N GLY A 104 11.94 7.81 11.62
CA GLY A 104 12.21 9.01 12.42
C GLY A 104 13.48 9.77 12.00
N GLY A 105 13.78 9.77 10.70
CA GLY A 105 14.98 10.40 10.12
C GLY A 105 16.29 9.66 10.37
N LYS A 106 16.25 8.45 10.93
CA LYS A 106 17.44 7.58 11.07
C LYS A 106 17.50 6.60 9.92
N TYR A 107 18.71 6.23 9.53
CA TYR A 107 18.90 5.12 8.61
C TYR A 107 18.79 3.79 9.35
N VAL A 108 17.97 2.89 8.82
CA VAL A 108 17.83 1.51 9.27
C VAL A 108 17.89 0.64 8.02
N ASP A 109 18.84 -0.28 7.98
CA ASP A 109 19.00 -1.14 6.81
C ASP A 109 17.90 -2.23 6.77
N ARG A 110 17.65 -2.79 5.59
CA ARG A 110 16.49 -3.64 5.31
C ARG A 110 16.49 -4.95 6.08
N ASP A 111 17.64 -5.50 6.43
CA ASP A 111 17.76 -6.68 7.29
C ASP A 111 17.54 -6.37 8.78
N GLN A 112 17.39 -5.10 9.14
CA GLN A 112 17.25 -4.61 10.52
C GLN A 112 15.88 -3.98 10.82
N ILE A 113 15.03 -3.79 9.80
CA ILE A 113 13.66 -3.33 10.00
C ILE A 113 12.90 -4.28 10.94
N ALA A 114 11.95 -3.72 11.67
CA ALA A 114 11.17 -4.45 12.66
C ALA A 114 9.81 -3.74 12.87
N PRO A 115 8.89 -4.32 13.67
CA PRO A 115 7.51 -3.85 13.76
C PRO A 115 7.31 -2.41 14.25
N GLU A 116 8.22 -1.89 15.07
CA GLU A 116 8.13 -0.53 15.63
C GLU A 116 8.21 0.56 14.52
N HIS A 117 8.98 0.33 13.46
CA HIS A 117 9.11 1.20 12.29
C HIS A 117 7.80 1.30 11.50
N PHE A 118 6.82 0.45 11.78
CA PHE A 118 5.51 0.45 11.12
C PHE A 118 4.36 0.74 12.08
N LYS A 119 4.65 1.03 13.35
CA LYS A 119 3.62 1.30 14.35
C LYS A 119 2.79 2.55 13.99
N GLY A 120 3.43 3.62 13.53
CA GLY A 120 2.72 4.81 13.08
C GLY A 120 1.75 4.53 11.92
N TRP A 121 2.10 3.60 11.02
CA TRP A 121 1.19 3.17 9.95
C TRP A 121 0.00 2.38 10.49
N ILE A 122 0.23 1.48 11.44
CA ILE A 122 -0.83 0.70 12.08
C ILE A 122 -1.79 1.62 12.84
N ASP A 123 -1.27 2.60 13.57
CA ASP A 123 -2.07 3.56 14.33
C ASP A 123 -2.89 4.45 13.38
N TRP A 124 -2.28 4.99 12.32
CA TRP A 124 -2.99 5.75 11.29
C TRP A 124 -4.07 4.92 10.58
N ALA A 125 -3.77 3.66 10.24
CA ALA A 125 -4.74 2.80 9.56
C ALA A 125 -5.92 2.44 10.47
N ARG A 126 -5.67 2.24 11.77
CA ARG A 126 -6.72 2.06 12.79
C ARG A 126 -7.66 3.26 12.86
N GLU A 127 -7.12 4.48 12.92
CA GLU A 127 -7.91 5.71 12.98
C GLU A 127 -8.79 5.90 11.73
N ASN A 128 -8.32 5.43 10.58
CA ASN A 128 -9.01 5.55 9.29
C ASN A 128 -9.83 4.31 8.90
N ASN A 129 -9.95 3.29 9.76
CA ASN A 129 -10.60 2.01 9.46
C ASN A 129 -10.06 1.34 8.17
N ILE A 130 -8.75 1.37 8.00
CA ILE A 130 -8.00 0.78 6.90
C ILE A 130 -7.23 -0.43 7.45
N LYS A 131 -7.14 -1.49 6.66
CA LYS A 131 -6.24 -2.62 6.95
C LYS A 131 -4.99 -2.54 6.08
N ILE A 132 -3.90 -3.14 6.52
CA ILE A 132 -2.59 -3.10 5.88
C ILE A 132 -2.22 -4.51 5.40
N ASP A 133 -1.74 -4.56 4.16
CA ASP A 133 -0.94 -5.65 3.58
C ASP A 133 0.52 -5.21 3.46
N PHE A 134 1.45 -6.16 3.34
CA PHE A 134 2.88 -5.87 3.45
C PHE A 134 3.75 -6.66 2.47
N ASN A 135 4.80 -5.99 1.97
CA ASN A 135 5.78 -6.55 1.04
C ASN A 135 7.21 -6.29 1.53
N SER A 136 8.08 -7.28 1.35
CA SER A 136 9.54 -7.05 1.36
C SER A 136 9.97 -6.27 0.13
N THR A 137 10.96 -5.38 0.24
CA THR A 137 11.54 -4.65 -0.89
C THR A 137 12.90 -5.21 -1.29
N CYS A 138 12.96 -5.91 -2.42
CA CYS A 138 14.18 -6.54 -2.93
C CYS A 138 14.76 -5.86 -4.18
N PHE A 139 14.63 -4.53 -4.28
CA PHE A 139 15.10 -3.69 -5.39
C PHE A 139 15.56 -2.32 -4.87
N SER A 140 16.23 -1.49 -5.66
CA SER A 140 16.67 -0.15 -5.21
C SER A 140 17.50 -0.17 -3.94
N HIS A 141 18.52 -1.02 -3.94
CA HIS A 141 19.45 -1.17 -2.84
C HIS A 141 20.81 -1.59 -3.39
N PRO A 142 21.95 -1.15 -2.80
CA PRO A 142 23.27 -1.59 -3.24
C PRO A 142 23.44 -3.12 -3.30
N MET A 143 22.79 -3.84 -2.37
CA MET A 143 22.78 -5.31 -2.35
C MET A 143 21.94 -5.96 -3.48
N ALA A 144 21.34 -5.16 -4.37
CA ALA A 144 20.62 -5.59 -5.56
C ALA A 144 21.24 -5.07 -6.87
N ASP A 145 22.34 -4.29 -6.82
CA ASP A 145 22.93 -3.64 -8.01
C ASP A 145 23.43 -4.62 -9.06
N SER A 146 23.82 -5.83 -8.64
CA SER A 146 24.21 -6.92 -9.54
C SER A 146 23.05 -7.49 -10.37
N GLY A 147 21.81 -7.09 -10.08
CA GLY A 147 20.59 -7.66 -10.66
C GLY A 147 20.12 -8.95 -9.98
N PHE A 148 20.83 -9.44 -8.96
CA PHE A 148 20.46 -10.62 -8.19
C PHE A 148 20.28 -10.29 -6.70
N THR A 149 19.29 -10.94 -6.08
CA THR A 149 19.00 -10.81 -4.64
C THR A 149 19.00 -12.19 -3.97
N LEU A 150 17.83 -12.78 -3.70
CA LEU A 150 17.69 -14.11 -3.10
C LEU A 150 18.38 -15.23 -3.91
N SER A 151 18.52 -15.02 -5.22
CA SER A 151 19.18 -15.94 -6.16
C SER A 151 20.63 -15.60 -6.45
N SER A 152 21.22 -14.61 -5.76
CA SER A 152 22.63 -14.22 -5.97
C SER A 152 23.57 -15.40 -5.74
N LYS A 153 24.67 -15.48 -6.49
CA LYS A 153 25.74 -16.47 -6.22
C LYS A 153 26.56 -16.10 -5.00
N ASP A 154 26.61 -14.81 -4.65
CA ASP A 154 27.26 -14.33 -3.44
C ASP A 154 26.42 -14.68 -2.21
N LYS A 155 27.03 -15.38 -1.25
CA LYS A 155 26.36 -15.81 -0.02
C LYS A 155 25.97 -14.61 0.84
N SER A 156 26.80 -13.58 0.94
CA SER A 156 26.53 -12.40 1.76
C SER A 156 25.28 -11.64 1.28
N ILE A 157 25.14 -11.49 -0.05
CA ILE A 157 23.94 -10.90 -0.66
C ILE A 157 22.70 -11.75 -0.37
N ARG A 158 22.79 -13.08 -0.54
CA ARG A 158 21.66 -13.96 -0.23
C ARG A 158 21.26 -13.89 1.25
N ASP A 159 22.23 -13.95 2.16
CA ASP A 159 22.00 -13.91 3.59
C ASP A 159 21.27 -12.60 3.97
N PHE A 160 21.72 -11.45 3.46
CA PHE A 160 21.06 -10.16 3.64
C PHE A 160 19.58 -10.18 3.21
N TRP A 161 19.29 -10.64 1.99
CA TRP A 161 17.91 -10.68 1.50
C TRP A 161 17.04 -11.71 2.19
N ILE A 162 17.62 -12.84 2.64
CA ILE A 162 16.92 -13.83 3.46
C ILE A 162 16.51 -13.22 4.79
N GLU A 163 17.42 -12.49 5.47
CA GLU A 163 17.09 -11.81 6.72
C GLU A 163 16.05 -10.71 6.51
N HIS A 164 16.17 -9.89 5.46
CA HIS A 164 15.15 -8.90 5.12
C HIS A 164 13.75 -9.51 4.93
N VAL A 165 13.64 -10.61 4.17
CA VAL A 165 12.34 -11.27 3.96
C VAL A 165 11.81 -11.88 5.26
N LYS A 166 12.67 -12.40 6.14
CA LYS A 166 12.24 -12.85 7.48
C LYS A 166 11.69 -11.69 8.31
N LYS A 167 12.38 -10.54 8.33
CA LYS A 167 11.89 -9.32 8.98
C LYS A 167 10.55 -8.86 8.42
N ALA A 168 10.39 -8.88 7.10
CA ALA A 168 9.11 -8.54 6.47
C ALA A 168 7.97 -9.49 6.89
N ARG A 169 8.27 -10.78 7.09
CA ARG A 169 7.28 -11.75 7.63
C ARG A 169 6.94 -11.47 9.10
N GLU A 170 7.93 -11.12 9.92
CA GLU A 170 7.72 -10.70 11.32
C GLU A 170 6.79 -9.48 11.40
N ILE A 171 7.07 -8.45 10.58
CA ILE A 171 6.26 -7.23 10.48
C ILE A 171 4.85 -7.55 9.98
N SER A 172 4.73 -8.31 8.89
CA SER A 172 3.42 -8.72 8.35
C SER A 172 2.58 -9.48 9.39
N SER A 173 3.20 -10.39 10.15
CA SER A 173 2.53 -11.10 11.24
C SER A 173 2.10 -10.17 12.37
N PHE A 174 2.93 -9.18 12.72
CA PHE A 174 2.61 -8.18 13.73
C PHE A 174 1.42 -7.30 13.29
N ILE A 175 1.45 -6.77 12.07
CA ILE A 175 0.34 -6.02 11.45
C ILE A 175 -0.95 -6.84 11.50
N GLY A 176 -0.89 -8.13 11.13
CA GLY A 176 -2.04 -9.03 11.19
C GLY A 176 -2.68 -9.11 12.58
N LYS A 177 -1.86 -9.22 13.64
CA LYS A 177 -2.32 -9.29 15.04
C LYS A 177 -2.97 -7.98 15.51
N GLU A 178 -2.33 -6.85 15.22
CA GLU A 178 -2.83 -5.52 15.62
C GLU A 178 -4.15 -5.13 14.93
N GLN A 179 -4.45 -5.76 13.80
CA GLN A 179 -5.67 -5.51 13.02
C GLN A 179 -6.83 -6.44 13.39
N THR A 180 -6.57 -7.56 14.08
CA THR A 180 -7.63 -8.41 14.64
C THR A 180 -8.28 -7.82 15.89
N THR A 181 -7.68 -6.78 16.47
CA THR A 181 -8.23 -6.00 17.59
C THR A 181 -9.01 -4.76 17.14
N LEU A 182 -9.28 -4.62 15.84
CA LEU A 182 -10.13 -3.61 15.21
C LEU A 182 -11.52 -4.18 14.95
#